data_AF-A0A7Y6V704-F1
#
_entry.id   AF-A0A7Y6V704-F1
#
_cell.length_a   1.000
_cell.length_b   1.000
_cell.length_c   1.000
_cell.angle_alpha   90.00
_cell.angle_beta   90.00
_cell.angle_gamma   90.00
#
_symmetry.space_group_name_H-M   'P 1'
#
loop_
_entity.id
_entity.type
_entity.pdbx_description
1 polymer ?
#
loop_
_entity_poly.entity_id
_entity_poly.type
_entity_poly.pdbx_seq_one_letter_code
_entity_poly.pdbx_strand_id
1 'polypeptide(L)'
;MARNGIQYSDVQHAIDELLARGDTPSVQRIRDVLGTGSFTTISDHFRLWRSEREKNRDVPPPKGVPEVVVTMASELWREAQNVANQTLLHYREDANRQVEDAQRLAEEAKQQAANAEQRESALAEHLRHIEQRMEALNRELAASQTNERHWHQLAEASQGEAKQLKQVQQQLESQAEAQREAHHLALNEQQAAWEQRLLQEEQRHEAAEGRLMAMLDSAQQARAQEEKSFQKRLQQSDQRIEGLSQELKSKQQALHQRQLEASERDQQLSEAQQQNSVLEKQHQTLAEQLEEAQSALKHQAQRHADQETALQQAWQEKLWARMEALQQQLADLPSSLEDKQPSSKR
;
A
#
# COMPACT_ATOMS: atom_id res chain seq x y z
N MET A 1 -104.68 70.83 111.72
CA MET A 1 -105.13 70.25 110.44
C MET A 1 -106.60 70.61 110.22
N ALA A 2 -106.85 71.60 109.36
CA ALA A 2 -108.05 71.75 108.54
C ALA A 2 -107.52 72.41 107.25
N ARG A 3 -107.60 71.70 106.13
CA ARG A 3 -106.91 72.05 104.88
C ARG A 3 -107.55 73.30 104.26
N ASN A 4 -106.77 74.33 103.94
CA ASN A 4 -107.23 75.44 103.09
C ASN A 4 -107.66 74.85 101.73
N GLY A 5 -108.94 74.99 101.38
CA GLY A 5 -109.42 74.70 100.04
C GLY A 5 -108.99 75.79 99.06
N ILE A 6 -108.69 75.42 97.82
CA ILE A 6 -108.39 76.34 96.71
C ILE A 6 -109.57 77.29 96.48
N GLN A 7 -109.30 78.57 96.21
CA GLN A 7 -110.33 79.55 95.85
C GLN A 7 -110.56 79.62 94.34
N TYR A 8 -111.71 80.17 93.93
CA TYR A 8 -112.04 80.37 92.51
C TYR A 8 -111.00 81.22 91.76
N SER A 9 -110.47 82.27 92.40
CA SER A 9 -109.44 83.17 91.83
C SER A 9 -108.15 82.43 91.45
N ASP A 10 -107.76 81.45 92.26
CA ASP A 10 -106.53 80.67 92.01
C ASP A 10 -106.70 79.85 90.72
N VAL A 11 -107.88 79.25 90.54
CA VAL A 11 -108.23 78.50 89.33
C VAL A 11 -108.29 79.42 88.10
N GLN A 12 -108.85 80.63 88.22
CA GLN A 12 -108.85 81.60 87.11
C GLN A 12 -107.42 81.96 86.67
N HIS A 13 -106.54 82.26 87.62
CA HIS A 13 -105.17 82.67 87.29
C HIS A 13 -104.37 81.54 86.62
N ALA A 14 -104.54 80.31 87.09
CA ALA A 14 -103.93 79.14 86.47
C ALA A 14 -104.45 78.87 85.04
N ILE A 15 -105.72 79.19 84.75
CA ILE A 15 -106.27 79.09 83.40
C ILE A 15 -105.68 80.15 82.47
N ASP A 16 -105.58 81.39 82.95
CA ASP A 16 -105.03 82.50 82.15
C ASP A 16 -103.56 82.23 81.79
N GLU A 17 -102.80 81.67 82.73
CA GLU A 17 -101.41 81.27 82.49
C GLU A 17 -101.30 80.16 81.43
N LEU A 18 -102.21 79.18 81.44
CA LEU A 18 -102.26 78.14 80.40
C LEU A 18 -102.63 78.71 79.03
N LEU A 19 -103.59 79.64 78.96
CA LEU A 19 -104.00 80.27 77.72
C LEU A 19 -102.92 81.18 77.13
N ALA A 20 -102.18 81.93 77.96
CA ALA A 20 -101.05 82.74 77.51
C ALA A 20 -99.93 81.89 76.87
N ARG A 21 -99.80 80.64 77.31
CA ARG A 21 -98.87 79.65 76.74
C ARG A 21 -99.43 78.95 75.50
N GLY A 22 -100.69 79.17 75.14
CA GLY A 22 -101.36 78.50 74.02
C GLY A 22 -101.90 77.10 74.32
N ASP A 23 -101.87 76.68 75.60
CA ASP A 23 -102.34 75.36 76.03
C ASP A 23 -103.85 75.35 76.34
N THR A 24 -104.50 74.21 76.10
CA THR A 24 -105.92 74.04 76.40
C THR A 24 -106.14 73.76 77.90
N PRO A 25 -106.89 74.62 78.63
CA PRO A 25 -107.09 74.44 80.06
C PRO A 25 -107.93 73.19 80.33
N SER A 26 -107.40 72.30 81.18
CA SER A 26 -108.07 71.08 81.65
C SER A 26 -107.91 70.98 83.16
N VAL A 27 -108.84 70.30 83.86
CA VAL A 27 -108.80 70.19 85.34
C VAL A 27 -107.45 69.63 85.83
N GLN A 28 -106.86 68.70 85.08
CA GLN A 28 -105.56 68.12 85.41
C GLN A 28 -104.42 69.14 85.26
N ARG A 29 -104.35 69.85 84.13
CA ARG A 29 -103.32 70.89 83.91
C ARG A 29 -103.46 72.06 84.88
N ILE A 30 -104.69 72.45 85.21
CA ILE A 30 -104.94 73.50 86.21
C ILE A 30 -104.43 73.04 87.58
N ARG A 31 -104.60 71.76 87.93
CA ARG A 31 -104.01 71.19 89.15
C ARG A 31 -102.49 71.16 89.10
N ASP A 32 -101.89 70.85 87.95
CA ASP A 32 -100.44 70.81 87.80
C ASP A 32 -99.84 72.20 87.99
N VAL A 33 -100.50 73.26 87.50
CA VAL A 33 -100.10 74.66 87.71
C VAL A 33 -100.29 75.08 89.18
N LEU A 34 -101.40 74.70 89.82
CA LEU A 34 -101.69 75.07 91.21
C LEU A 34 -100.94 74.25 92.26
N GLY A 35 -100.48 73.05 91.91
CA GLY A 35 -99.77 72.10 92.76
C GLY A 35 -100.58 71.49 93.91
N THR A 36 -101.78 72.01 94.24
CA THR A 36 -102.55 71.58 95.42
C THR A 36 -104.06 71.55 95.18
N GLY A 37 -104.79 70.92 96.12
CA GLY A 37 -106.24 70.82 96.21
C GLY A 37 -106.93 69.74 95.37
N SER A 38 -108.21 69.51 95.67
CA SER A 38 -108.94 68.33 95.19
C SER A 38 -109.49 68.52 93.78
N PHE A 39 -109.46 67.46 92.96
CA PHE A 39 -109.98 67.50 91.59
C PHE A 39 -111.45 67.92 91.52
N THR A 40 -112.26 67.62 92.53
CA THR A 40 -113.66 68.04 92.62
C THR A 40 -113.78 69.55 92.77
N THR A 41 -113.02 70.17 93.67
CA THR A 41 -113.05 71.64 93.88
C THR A 41 -112.55 72.40 92.65
N ILE A 42 -111.47 71.91 92.00
CA ILE A 42 -110.96 72.52 90.76
C ILE A 42 -111.98 72.37 89.63
N SER A 43 -112.67 71.23 89.53
CA SER A 43 -113.69 71.01 88.50
C SER A 43 -114.89 71.95 88.65
N ASP A 44 -115.35 72.18 89.89
CA ASP A 44 -116.48 73.08 90.16
C ASP A 44 -116.13 74.53 89.82
N HIS A 45 -114.95 75.00 90.23
CA HIS A 45 -114.44 76.33 89.87
C HIS A 45 -114.16 76.46 88.36
N PHE A 46 -113.59 75.45 87.71
CA PHE A 46 -113.36 75.47 86.26
C PHE A 46 -114.67 75.52 85.47
N ARG A 47 -115.72 74.86 85.95
CA ARG A 47 -117.06 74.93 85.35
C ARG A 47 -117.69 76.31 85.51
N LEU A 48 -117.55 76.94 86.69
CA LEU A 48 -117.96 78.33 86.93
C LEU A 48 -117.25 79.30 85.98
N TRP A 49 -115.93 79.19 85.81
CA TRP A 49 -115.16 80.04 84.90
C TRP A 49 -115.58 79.89 83.44
N ARG A 50 -115.82 78.65 82.98
CA ARG A 50 -116.34 78.45 81.62
C ARG A 50 -117.71 79.11 81.42
N SER A 51 -118.58 79.07 82.44
CA SER A 51 -119.89 79.73 82.36
C SER A 51 -119.81 81.26 82.37
N GLU A 52 -118.85 81.85 83.10
CA GLU A 52 -118.64 83.31 83.09
C GLU A 52 -118.04 83.80 81.77
N ARG A 53 -117.08 83.06 81.20
CA ARG A 53 -116.46 83.41 79.92
C ARG A 53 -117.45 83.33 78.76
N GLU A 54 -118.34 82.33 78.75
CA GLU A 54 -119.37 82.23 77.71
C GLU A 54 -120.36 83.42 77.79
N LYS A 55 -120.71 83.89 78.99
CA LYS A 55 -121.57 85.07 79.18
C LYS A 55 -120.90 86.39 78.80
N ASN A 56 -119.59 86.52 78.94
CA ASN A 56 -118.83 87.73 78.59
C ASN A 56 -118.32 87.76 77.15
N ARG A 57 -118.56 86.72 76.33
CA ARG A 57 -118.13 86.66 74.92
C ARG A 57 -118.96 87.54 73.97
N ASP A 58 -120.10 88.04 74.43
CA ASP A 58 -121.06 88.81 73.63
C ASP A 58 -120.95 90.35 73.78
N VAL A 59 -119.81 90.88 74.26
CA VAL A 59 -119.56 92.34 74.25
C VAL A 59 -118.68 92.71 73.05
N PRO A 60 -119.20 93.42 72.03
CA PRO A 60 -118.39 93.97 70.94
C PRO A 60 -117.58 95.17 71.44
N PRO A 61 -116.35 95.40 70.92
CA PRO A 61 -115.57 96.58 71.28
C PRO A 61 -116.22 97.88 70.74
N PRO A 62 -116.09 99.01 71.45
CA PRO A 62 -116.82 100.24 71.15
C PRO A 62 -116.30 100.92 69.87
N LYS A 63 -117.23 101.37 69.01
CA LYS A 63 -116.97 102.16 67.81
C LYS A 63 -116.42 103.56 68.16
N GLY A 64 -115.41 104.01 67.40
CA GLY A 64 -115.07 105.42 67.27
C GLY A 64 -113.59 105.77 67.38
N VAL A 65 -112.73 105.17 66.55
CA VAL A 65 -111.38 105.70 66.33
C VAL A 65 -111.48 106.88 65.35
N PRO A 66 -110.93 108.08 65.62
CA PRO A 66 -111.03 109.24 64.74
C PRO A 66 -110.48 108.99 63.33
N GLU A 67 -111.14 109.55 62.31
CA GLU A 67 -110.80 109.39 60.88
C GLU A 67 -109.33 109.74 60.57
N VAL A 68 -108.77 110.73 61.28
CA VAL A 68 -107.34 111.11 61.19
C VAL A 68 -106.40 109.94 61.53
N VAL A 69 -106.75 109.13 62.55
CA VAL A 69 -105.93 108.00 62.97
C VAL A 69 -106.03 106.85 61.96
N VAL A 70 -107.20 106.66 61.34
CA VAL A 70 -107.38 105.64 60.29
C VAL A 70 -106.60 106.01 59.02
N THR A 71 -106.60 107.29 58.63
CA THR A 71 -105.83 107.78 57.48
C THR A 71 -104.32 107.68 57.74
N MET A 72 -103.84 108.13 58.91
CA MET A 72 -102.42 107.97 59.27
C MET A 72 -101.99 106.51 59.36
N ALA A 73 -102.84 105.62 59.89
CA ALA A 73 -102.57 104.18 59.92
C ALA A 73 -102.53 103.56 58.51
N SER A 74 -103.39 104.03 57.60
CA SER A 74 -103.43 103.57 56.20
C SER A 74 -102.24 104.07 55.39
N GLU A 75 -101.80 105.31 55.63
CA GLU A 75 -100.58 105.87 55.03
C GLU A 75 -99.32 105.17 55.55
N LEU A 76 -99.23 104.94 56.86
CA LEU A 76 -98.15 104.17 57.47
C LEU A 76 -98.14 102.73 56.96
N TRP A 77 -99.30 102.10 56.78
CA TRP A 77 -99.43 100.77 56.20
C TRP A 77 -99.00 100.75 54.73
N ARG A 78 -99.39 101.75 53.94
CA ARG A 78 -98.98 101.87 52.54
C ARG A 78 -97.46 102.07 52.42
N GLU A 79 -96.89 102.89 53.29
CA GLU A 79 -95.44 103.13 53.33
C GLU A 79 -94.68 101.87 53.78
N ALA A 80 -95.18 101.17 54.81
CA ALA A 80 -94.63 99.89 55.24
C ALA A 80 -94.69 98.84 54.12
N GLN A 81 -95.80 98.78 53.37
CA GLN A 81 -95.95 97.90 52.22
C GLN A 81 -95.00 98.28 51.07
N ASN A 82 -94.79 99.57 50.83
CA ASN A 82 -93.82 100.06 49.83
C ASN A 82 -92.39 99.69 50.22
N VAL A 83 -91.99 99.90 51.47
CA VAL A 83 -90.66 99.51 51.99
C VAL A 83 -90.49 97.99 51.97
N ALA A 84 -91.51 97.22 52.33
CA ALA A 84 -91.50 95.75 52.23
C ALA A 84 -91.36 95.26 50.77
N ASN A 85 -92.06 95.91 49.82
CA ASN A 85 -91.95 95.59 48.41
C ASN A 85 -90.56 95.95 47.85
N GLN A 86 -90.00 97.10 48.21
CA GLN A 86 -88.65 97.52 47.80
C GLN A 86 -87.57 96.59 48.35
N THR A 87 -87.65 96.23 49.63
CA THR A 87 -86.73 95.25 50.24
C THR A 87 -86.87 93.88 49.59
N LEU A 88 -88.09 93.42 49.31
CA LEU A 88 -88.33 92.15 48.62
C LEU A 88 -87.79 92.14 47.18
N LEU A 89 -87.89 93.26 46.45
CA LEU A 89 -87.26 93.42 45.15
C LEU A 89 -85.73 93.35 45.24
N HIS A 90 -85.13 94.05 46.21
CA HIS A 90 -83.69 94.02 46.43
C HIS A 90 -83.20 92.60 46.78
N TYR A 91 -83.88 91.89 47.68
CA TYR A 91 -83.57 90.50 48.01
C TYR A 91 -83.70 89.56 46.79
N ARG A 92 -84.71 89.78 45.93
CA ARG A 92 -84.85 89.01 44.68
C ARG A 92 -83.72 89.29 43.71
N GLU A 93 -83.33 90.54 43.55
CA GLU A 93 -82.19 90.92 42.71
C GLU A 93 -80.88 90.31 43.22
N ASP A 94 -80.64 90.38 44.52
CA ASP A 94 -79.43 89.79 45.13
C ASP A 94 -79.45 88.26 45.07
N ALA A 95 -80.60 87.62 45.29
CA ALA A 95 -80.74 86.18 45.11
C ALA A 95 -80.53 85.77 43.64
N ASN A 96 -81.08 86.53 42.69
CA ASN A 96 -80.85 86.29 41.27
C ASN A 96 -79.36 86.44 40.90
N ARG A 97 -78.68 87.48 41.40
CA ARG A 97 -77.24 87.66 41.21
C ARG A 97 -76.44 86.49 41.78
N GLN A 98 -76.78 86.02 42.98
CA GLN A 98 -76.11 84.86 43.59
C GLN A 98 -76.32 83.58 42.77
N VAL A 99 -77.53 83.37 42.23
CA VAL A 99 -77.82 82.23 41.34
C VAL A 99 -77.03 82.34 40.05
N GLU A 100 -76.97 83.52 39.43
CA GLU A 100 -76.17 83.76 38.22
C GLU A 100 -74.67 83.54 38.48
N ASP A 101 -74.15 84.04 39.61
CA ASP A 101 -72.76 83.82 40.02
C ASP A 101 -72.46 82.33 40.24
N ALA A 102 -73.33 81.62 40.96
CA ALA A 102 -73.20 80.19 41.20
C ALA A 102 -73.28 79.38 39.89
N GLN A 103 -74.14 79.77 38.95
CA GLN A 103 -74.23 79.15 37.63
C GLN A 103 -72.96 79.39 36.82
N ARG A 104 -72.41 80.61 36.82
CA ARG A 104 -71.13 80.92 36.17
C ARG A 104 -70.00 80.06 36.74
N LEU A 105 -69.85 80.02 38.06
CA LEU A 105 -68.83 79.21 38.72
C LEU A 105 -69.00 77.70 38.43
N ALA A 106 -70.24 77.21 38.38
CA ALA A 106 -70.51 75.82 38.04
C ALA A 106 -70.14 75.49 36.58
N GLU A 107 -70.43 76.38 35.64
CA GLU A 107 -70.04 76.20 34.23
C GLU A 107 -68.52 76.30 34.05
N GLU A 108 -67.85 77.24 34.72
CA GLU A 108 -66.38 77.33 34.72
C GLU A 108 -65.75 76.04 35.29
N ALA A 109 -66.27 75.53 36.41
CA ALA A 109 -65.80 74.28 37.01
C ALA A 109 -66.01 73.07 36.07
N LYS A 110 -67.16 72.99 35.37
CA LYS A 110 -67.41 71.95 34.37
C LYS A 110 -66.44 72.04 33.19
N GLN A 111 -66.18 73.24 32.68
CA GLN A 111 -65.22 73.43 31.60
C GLN A 111 -63.80 73.04 32.04
N GLN A 112 -63.40 73.40 33.27
CA GLN A 112 -62.12 72.97 33.83
C GLN A 112 -62.02 71.45 33.99
N ALA A 113 -63.07 70.80 34.48
CA ALA A 113 -63.13 69.34 34.61
C ALA A 113 -63.05 68.64 33.25
N ALA A 114 -63.81 69.11 32.26
CA ALA A 114 -63.76 68.57 30.89
C ALA A 114 -62.38 68.74 30.26
N ASN A 115 -61.74 69.90 30.43
CA ASN A 115 -60.38 70.14 29.95
C ASN A 115 -59.34 69.25 30.66
N ALA A 116 -59.52 68.99 31.96
CA ALA A 116 -58.66 68.08 32.73
C ALA A 116 -58.81 66.63 32.24
N GLU A 117 -60.05 66.16 32.06
CA GLU A 117 -60.36 64.82 31.54
C GLU A 117 -59.77 64.60 30.14
N GLN A 118 -59.88 65.59 29.25
CA GLN A 118 -59.25 65.54 27.92
C GLN A 118 -57.73 65.42 28.01
N ARG A 119 -57.08 66.17 28.92
CA ARG A 119 -55.63 66.09 29.12
C ARG A 119 -55.21 64.74 29.70
N GLU A 120 -55.94 64.22 30.68
CA GLU A 120 -55.68 62.92 31.27
C GLU A 120 -55.82 61.80 30.22
N SER A 121 -56.87 61.85 29.39
CA SER A 121 -57.06 60.90 28.30
C SER A 121 -55.90 60.96 27.30
N ALA A 122 -55.51 62.17 26.86
CA ALA A 122 -54.40 62.34 25.93
C ALA A 122 -53.05 61.84 26.50
N LEU A 123 -52.80 62.09 27.79
CA LEU A 123 -51.61 61.58 28.48
C LEU A 123 -51.64 60.06 28.63
N ALA A 124 -52.79 59.47 28.96
CA ALA A 124 -52.95 58.02 29.08
C ALA A 124 -52.74 57.32 27.72
N GLU A 125 -53.24 57.89 26.63
CA GLU A 125 -52.99 57.40 25.27
C GLU A 125 -51.50 57.49 24.90
N HIS A 126 -50.86 58.61 25.21
CA HIS A 126 -49.43 58.80 24.95
C HIS A 126 -48.57 57.82 25.76
N LEU A 127 -48.90 57.58 27.03
CA LEU A 127 -48.22 56.60 27.87
C LEU A 127 -48.38 55.18 27.32
N ARG A 128 -49.60 54.78 26.94
CA ARG A 128 -49.84 53.51 26.25
C ARG A 128 -49.02 53.37 24.97
N HIS A 129 -48.92 54.43 24.18
CA HIS A 129 -48.13 54.41 22.95
C HIS A 129 -46.63 54.22 23.24
N ILE A 130 -46.10 54.89 24.26
CA ILE A 130 -44.71 54.72 24.70
C ILE A 130 -44.48 53.29 25.22
N GLU A 131 -45.38 52.76 26.04
CA GLU A 131 -45.27 51.39 26.56
C GLU A 131 -45.24 50.37 25.42
N GLN A 132 -46.15 50.48 24.46
CA GLN A 132 -46.17 49.63 23.27
C GLN A 132 -44.87 49.74 22.45
N ARG A 133 -44.34 50.95 22.30
CA ARG A 133 -43.07 51.18 21.59
C ARG A 133 -41.88 50.58 22.35
N MET A 134 -41.85 50.71 23.67
CA MET A 134 -40.82 50.12 24.52
C MET A 134 -40.88 48.59 24.49
N GLU A 135 -42.08 48.01 24.50
CA GLU A 135 -42.24 46.57 24.33
C GLU A 135 -41.78 46.08 22.96
N ALA A 136 -42.10 46.82 21.88
CA ALA A 136 -41.64 46.49 20.53
C ALA A 136 -40.11 46.54 20.43
N LEU A 137 -39.49 47.62 20.93
CA LEU A 137 -38.03 47.77 20.96
C LEU A 137 -37.36 46.69 21.80
N ASN A 138 -37.93 46.32 22.95
CA ASN A 138 -37.41 45.23 23.78
C ASN A 138 -37.48 43.87 23.07
N ARG A 139 -38.55 43.61 22.31
CA ARG A 139 -38.67 42.38 21.49
C ARG A 139 -37.65 42.37 20.35
N GLU A 140 -37.46 43.50 19.66
CA GLU A 140 -36.44 43.63 18.60
C GLU A 140 -35.03 43.46 19.15
N LEU A 141 -34.72 44.07 20.30
CA LEU A 141 -33.44 43.92 20.97
C LEU A 141 -33.20 42.46 21.39
N ALA A 142 -34.21 41.80 21.96
CA ALA A 142 -34.11 40.38 22.32
C ALA A 142 -33.86 39.51 21.09
N ALA A 143 -34.58 39.74 19.98
CA ALA A 143 -34.41 39.02 18.72
C ALA A 143 -33.01 39.26 18.11
N SER A 144 -32.51 40.49 18.17
CA SER A 144 -31.15 40.84 17.72
C SER A 144 -30.08 40.12 18.54
N GLN A 145 -30.21 40.12 19.87
CA GLN A 145 -29.29 39.41 20.77
C GLN A 145 -29.31 37.90 20.55
N THR A 146 -30.47 37.30 20.30
CA THR A 146 -30.55 35.86 19.97
C THR A 146 -29.87 35.55 18.64
N ASN A 147 -30.05 36.41 17.64
CA ASN A 147 -29.40 36.24 16.34
C ASN A 147 -27.88 36.41 16.46
N GLU A 148 -27.40 37.40 17.21
CA GLU A 148 -25.98 37.62 17.46
C GLU A 148 -25.33 36.40 18.14
N ARG A 149 -25.98 35.85 19.18
CA ARG A 149 -25.53 34.61 19.84
C ARG A 149 -25.51 33.43 18.87
N HIS A 150 -26.53 33.31 18.02
CA HIS A 150 -26.60 32.23 17.02
C HIS A 150 -25.46 32.34 15.99
N TRP A 151 -25.20 33.54 15.46
CA TRP A 151 -24.10 33.78 14.53
C TRP A 151 -22.73 33.55 15.17
N HIS A 152 -22.56 33.94 16.43
CA HIS A 152 -21.34 33.63 17.17
C HIS A 152 -21.12 32.12 17.34
N GLN A 153 -22.16 31.37 17.72
CA GLN A 153 -22.07 29.91 17.83
C GLN A 153 -21.75 29.25 16.49
N LEU A 154 -22.36 29.71 15.40
CA LEU A 154 -22.06 29.19 14.05
C LEU A 154 -20.64 29.56 13.59
N ALA A 155 -20.16 30.76 13.93
CA ALA A 155 -18.79 31.18 13.66
C ALA A 155 -17.77 30.36 14.46
N GLU A 156 -18.03 30.08 15.73
CA GLU A 156 -17.18 29.21 16.56
C GLU A 156 -17.18 27.77 16.05
N ALA A 157 -18.35 27.22 15.69
CA ALA A 157 -18.47 25.88 15.13
C ALA A 157 -17.69 25.76 13.81
N SER A 158 -17.89 26.68 12.87
CA SER A 158 -17.18 26.69 11.59
C SER A 158 -15.67 26.92 11.76
N GLN A 159 -15.24 27.75 12.72
CA GLN A 159 -13.82 27.90 13.04
C GLN A 159 -13.24 26.61 13.64
N GLY A 160 -14.02 25.90 14.47
CA GLY A 160 -13.68 24.59 15.01
C GLY A 160 -13.48 23.56 13.91
N GLU A 161 -14.44 23.44 12.99
CA GLU A 161 -14.36 22.56 11.82
C GLU A 161 -13.16 22.91 10.92
N ALA A 162 -12.93 24.20 10.64
CA ALA A 162 -11.79 24.64 9.84
C ALA A 162 -10.44 24.28 10.49
N LYS A 163 -10.35 24.39 11.83
CA LYS A 163 -9.15 23.95 12.58
C LYS A 163 -8.97 22.44 12.50
N GLN A 164 -10.05 21.65 12.65
CA GLN A 164 -10.00 20.20 12.53
C GLN A 164 -9.60 19.75 11.12
N LEU A 165 -10.21 20.33 10.07
CA LEU A 165 -9.85 20.06 8.69
C LEU A 165 -8.38 20.39 8.40
N LYS A 166 -7.87 21.51 8.92
CA LYS A 166 -6.46 21.88 8.79
C LYS A 166 -5.52 20.90 9.49
N GLN A 167 -5.89 20.41 10.68
CA GLN A 167 -5.12 19.38 11.39
C GLN A 167 -5.11 18.06 10.61
N VAL A 168 -6.25 17.61 10.10
CA VAL A 168 -6.36 16.40 9.28
C VAL A 168 -5.55 16.55 7.99
N GLN A 169 -5.60 17.71 7.33
CA GLN A 169 -4.79 17.99 6.15
C GLN A 169 -3.29 17.89 6.44
N GLN A 170 -2.82 18.50 7.53
CA GLN A 170 -1.41 18.40 7.94
C GLN A 170 -0.99 16.96 8.26
N GLN A 171 -1.88 16.19 8.91
CA GLN A 171 -1.63 14.77 9.18
C GLN A 171 -1.52 13.97 7.87
N LEU A 172 -2.43 14.17 6.93
CA LEU A 172 -2.41 13.50 5.62
C LEU A 172 -1.17 13.89 4.80
N GLU A 173 -0.77 15.16 4.80
CA GLU A 173 0.45 15.63 4.15
C GLU A 173 1.68 14.95 4.74
N SER A 174 1.82 14.92 6.08
CA SER A 174 2.94 14.24 6.74
C SER A 174 2.98 12.73 6.48
N GLN A 175 1.82 12.07 6.41
CA GLN A 175 1.73 10.64 6.08
C GLN A 175 2.11 10.39 4.61
N ALA A 176 1.67 11.25 3.70
CA ALA A 176 2.01 11.14 2.28
C ALA A 176 3.51 11.37 2.05
N GLU A 177 4.12 12.34 2.74
CA GLU A 177 5.57 12.57 2.72
C GLU A 177 6.34 11.36 3.25
N ALA A 178 5.98 10.84 4.42
CA ALA A 178 6.61 9.64 5.00
C ALA A 178 6.49 8.42 4.07
N GLN A 179 5.33 8.22 3.43
CA GLN A 179 5.15 7.15 2.44
C GLN A 179 6.01 7.36 1.20
N ARG A 180 6.12 8.59 0.67
CA ARG A 180 6.99 8.89 -0.47
C ARG A 180 8.45 8.63 -0.15
N GLU A 181 8.92 9.04 1.03
CA GLU A 181 10.28 8.78 1.50
C GLU A 181 10.53 7.28 1.64
N ALA A 182 9.62 6.53 2.26
CA ALA A 182 9.73 5.08 2.40
C ALA A 182 9.78 4.37 1.03
N HIS A 183 8.92 4.78 0.08
CA HIS A 183 8.94 4.25 -1.29
C HIS A 183 10.25 4.57 -2.03
N HIS A 184 10.75 5.80 -1.89
CA HIS A 184 12.01 6.22 -2.51
C HIS A 184 13.20 5.44 -1.94
N LEU A 185 13.25 5.26 -0.61
CA LEU A 185 14.27 4.43 0.04
C LEU A 185 14.20 2.98 -0.43
N ALA A 186 13.00 2.38 -0.49
CA ALA A 186 12.82 1.01 -0.96
C ALA A 186 13.23 0.83 -2.44
N LEU A 187 12.96 1.82 -3.29
CA LEU A 187 13.42 1.83 -4.70
C LEU A 187 14.95 1.89 -4.78
N ASN A 188 15.58 2.75 -4.00
CA ASN A 188 17.04 2.88 -3.97
C ASN A 188 17.71 1.61 -3.43
N GLU A 189 17.15 0.99 -2.39
CA GLU A 189 17.64 -0.29 -1.87
C GLU A 189 17.52 -1.40 -2.91
N GLN A 190 16.40 -1.47 -3.63
CA GLN A 190 16.23 -2.42 -4.73
C GLN A 190 17.25 -2.16 -5.85
N GLN A 191 17.46 -0.90 -6.26
CA GLN A 191 18.44 -0.54 -7.29
C GLN A 191 19.85 -0.95 -6.87
N ALA A 192 20.27 -0.61 -5.64
CA ALA A 192 21.57 -1.00 -5.11
C ALA A 192 21.74 -2.53 -5.05
N ALA A 193 20.69 -3.27 -4.67
CA ALA A 193 20.71 -4.73 -4.68
C ALA A 193 20.85 -5.31 -6.10
N TRP A 194 20.20 -4.70 -7.09
CA TRP A 194 20.33 -5.09 -8.50
C TRP A 194 21.73 -4.80 -9.06
N GLU A 195 22.28 -3.62 -8.78
CA GLU A 195 23.64 -3.25 -9.18
C GLU A 195 24.68 -4.20 -8.57
N GLN A 196 24.53 -4.55 -7.29
CA GLN A 196 25.41 -5.55 -6.65
C GLN A 196 25.31 -6.92 -7.31
N ARG A 197 24.10 -7.38 -7.65
CA ARG A 197 23.91 -8.67 -8.35
C ARG A 197 24.53 -8.63 -9.74
N LEU A 198 24.35 -7.53 -10.48
CA LEU A 198 24.93 -7.37 -11.80
C LEU A 198 26.46 -7.43 -11.73
N LEU A 199 27.07 -6.68 -10.82
CA LEU A 199 28.52 -6.69 -10.62
C LEU A 199 29.03 -8.08 -10.24
N GLN A 200 28.31 -8.83 -9.40
CA GLN A 200 28.67 -10.20 -9.05
C GLN A 200 28.60 -11.15 -10.25
N GLU A 201 27.59 -11.01 -11.09
CA GLU A 201 27.48 -11.81 -12.32
C GLU A 201 28.57 -11.43 -13.33
N GLU A 202 28.86 -10.13 -13.53
CA GLU A 202 29.98 -9.67 -14.35
C GLU A 202 31.32 -10.27 -13.87
N GLN A 203 31.62 -10.21 -12.56
CA GLN A 203 32.81 -10.83 -11.99
C GLN A 203 32.85 -12.36 -12.19
N ARG A 204 31.70 -13.03 -12.09
CA ARG A 204 31.60 -14.49 -12.35
C ARG A 204 31.86 -14.80 -13.81
N HIS A 205 31.35 -13.98 -14.73
CA HIS A 205 31.56 -14.11 -16.16
C HIS A 205 33.03 -13.85 -16.51
N GLU A 206 33.62 -12.75 -16.06
CA GLU A 206 35.05 -12.45 -16.24
C GLU A 206 35.94 -13.57 -15.70
N ALA A 207 35.63 -14.10 -14.51
CA ALA A 207 36.37 -15.23 -13.94
C ALA A 207 36.18 -16.53 -14.74
N ALA A 208 34.99 -16.77 -15.29
CA ALA A 208 34.72 -17.92 -16.15
C ALA A 208 35.44 -17.80 -17.51
N GLU A 209 35.41 -16.62 -18.13
CA GLU A 209 36.14 -16.31 -19.36
C GLU A 209 37.64 -16.46 -19.14
N GLY A 210 38.18 -15.93 -18.04
CA GLY A 210 39.59 -16.11 -17.67
C GLY A 210 39.97 -17.58 -17.49
N ARG A 211 39.10 -18.40 -16.87
CA ARG A 211 39.32 -19.86 -16.75
C ARG A 211 39.30 -20.55 -18.12
N LEU A 212 38.37 -20.20 -19.00
CA LEU A 212 38.28 -20.76 -20.35
C LEU A 212 39.49 -20.37 -21.20
N MET A 213 39.94 -19.12 -21.09
CA MET A 213 41.15 -18.65 -21.76
C MET A 213 42.39 -19.40 -21.27
N ALA A 214 42.54 -19.59 -19.95
CA ALA A 214 43.62 -20.40 -19.39
C ALA A 214 43.55 -21.87 -19.84
N MET A 215 42.35 -22.46 -19.93
CA MET A 215 42.17 -23.81 -20.48
C MET A 215 42.56 -23.87 -21.96
N LEU A 216 42.18 -22.88 -22.77
CA LEU A 216 42.55 -22.76 -24.18
C LEU A 216 44.07 -22.67 -24.34
N ASP A 217 44.72 -21.78 -23.58
CA ASP A 217 46.17 -21.61 -23.58
C ASP A 217 46.87 -22.92 -23.18
N SER A 218 46.38 -23.61 -22.14
CA SER A 218 46.90 -24.91 -21.73
C SER A 218 46.75 -25.98 -22.81
N ALA A 219 45.62 -26.01 -23.52
CA ALA A 219 45.35 -26.93 -24.62
C ALA A 219 46.23 -26.62 -25.84
N GLN A 220 46.43 -25.34 -26.17
CA GLN A 220 47.35 -24.90 -27.22
C GLN A 220 48.80 -25.27 -26.89
N GLN A 221 49.23 -25.07 -25.64
CA GLN A 221 50.55 -25.47 -25.16
C GLN A 221 50.72 -26.99 -25.21
N ALA A 222 49.73 -27.76 -24.74
CA ALA A 222 49.75 -29.22 -24.82
C ALA A 222 49.84 -29.69 -26.27
N ARG A 223 49.01 -29.15 -27.18
CA ARG A 223 49.07 -29.48 -28.62
C ARG A 223 50.42 -29.13 -29.23
N ALA A 224 50.99 -27.96 -28.90
CA ALA A 224 52.31 -27.57 -29.39
C ALA A 224 53.44 -28.48 -28.86
N GLN A 225 53.34 -28.96 -27.61
CA GLN A 225 54.27 -29.94 -27.05
C GLN A 225 54.12 -31.31 -27.71
N GLU A 226 52.88 -31.77 -27.92
CA GLU A 226 52.58 -33.01 -28.64
C GLU A 226 53.12 -32.97 -30.07
N GLU A 227 52.89 -31.87 -30.80
CA GLU A 227 53.38 -31.66 -32.16
C GLU A 227 54.91 -31.68 -32.21
N LYS A 228 55.59 -30.98 -31.29
CA LYS A 228 57.06 -31.07 -31.16
C LYS A 228 57.53 -32.49 -30.86
N SER A 229 56.85 -33.20 -29.96
CA SER A 229 57.21 -34.59 -29.63
C SER A 229 57.01 -35.53 -30.83
N PHE A 230 55.95 -35.33 -31.61
CA PHE A 230 55.65 -36.08 -32.81
C PHE A 230 56.65 -35.79 -33.92
N GLN A 231 56.97 -34.52 -34.17
CA GLN A 231 58.01 -34.11 -35.11
C GLN A 231 59.37 -34.74 -34.75
N LYS A 232 59.73 -34.76 -33.46
CA LYS A 232 60.96 -35.42 -32.99
C LYS A 232 60.93 -36.94 -33.25
N ARG A 233 59.80 -37.62 -33.00
CA ARG A 233 59.65 -39.05 -33.30
C ARG A 233 59.76 -39.32 -34.80
N LEU A 234 59.15 -38.47 -35.63
CA LEU A 234 59.22 -38.56 -37.10
C LEU A 234 60.68 -38.43 -37.57
N GLN A 235 61.41 -37.41 -37.09
CA GLN A 235 62.83 -37.24 -37.39
C GLN A 235 63.67 -38.46 -36.96
N GLN A 236 63.40 -39.03 -35.79
CA GLN A 236 64.07 -40.24 -35.33
C GLN A 236 63.75 -41.46 -36.19
N SER A 237 62.50 -41.63 -36.64
CA SER A 237 62.13 -42.70 -37.56
C SER A 237 62.75 -42.51 -38.94
N ASP A 238 62.80 -41.27 -39.45
CA ASP A 238 63.43 -40.95 -40.74
C ASP A 238 64.93 -41.25 -40.69
N GLN A 239 65.63 -40.82 -39.63
CA GLN A 239 67.03 -41.17 -39.41
C GLN A 239 67.25 -42.69 -39.32
N ARG A 240 66.33 -43.43 -38.68
CA ARG A 240 66.41 -44.89 -38.61
C ARG A 240 66.17 -45.55 -39.98
N ILE A 241 65.21 -45.06 -40.76
CA ILE A 241 64.95 -45.52 -42.13
C ILE A 241 66.17 -45.24 -43.01
N GLU A 242 66.75 -44.04 -42.93
CA GLU A 242 67.99 -43.68 -43.63
C GLU A 242 69.14 -44.61 -43.23
N GLY A 243 69.36 -44.84 -41.93
CA GLY A 243 70.37 -45.77 -41.44
C GLY A 243 70.15 -47.20 -41.96
N LEU A 244 68.93 -47.73 -41.84
CA LEU A 244 68.58 -49.05 -42.37
C LEU A 244 68.73 -49.13 -43.89
N SER A 245 68.44 -48.05 -44.62
CA SER A 245 68.61 -48.00 -46.07
C SER A 245 70.09 -48.02 -46.48
N GLN A 246 70.95 -47.34 -45.71
CA GLN A 246 72.41 -47.37 -45.89
C GLN A 246 72.97 -48.75 -45.55
N GLU A 247 72.52 -49.35 -44.44
CA GLU A 247 72.87 -50.72 -44.09
C GLU A 247 72.44 -51.70 -45.18
N LEU A 248 71.20 -51.62 -45.65
CA LEU A 248 70.68 -52.47 -46.72
C LEU A 248 71.47 -52.28 -48.02
N LYS A 249 71.83 -51.05 -48.38
CA LYS A 249 72.71 -50.76 -49.53
C LYS A 249 74.10 -51.38 -49.35
N SER A 250 74.69 -51.25 -48.16
CA SER A 250 76.00 -51.85 -47.85
C SER A 250 75.96 -53.38 -47.89
N LYS A 251 74.87 -53.99 -47.39
CA LYS A 251 74.64 -55.44 -47.45
C LYS A 251 74.39 -55.91 -48.88
N GLN A 252 73.63 -55.16 -49.69
CA GLN A 252 73.46 -55.43 -51.12
C GLN A 252 74.79 -55.34 -51.88
N GLN A 253 75.61 -54.32 -51.62
CA GLN A 253 76.95 -54.19 -52.20
C GLN A 253 77.87 -55.34 -51.78
N ALA A 254 77.89 -55.70 -50.49
CA ALA A 254 78.68 -56.83 -50.00
C ALA A 254 78.20 -58.16 -50.57
N LEU A 255 76.89 -58.36 -50.72
CA LEU A 255 76.31 -59.55 -51.36
C LEU A 255 76.67 -59.59 -52.85
N HIS A 256 76.61 -58.47 -53.55
CA HIS A 256 77.04 -58.38 -54.95
C HIS A 256 78.54 -58.69 -55.10
N GLN A 257 79.38 -58.17 -54.20
CA GLN A 257 80.81 -58.49 -54.19
C GLN A 257 81.05 -59.98 -53.91
N ARG A 258 80.31 -60.58 -52.97
CA ARG A 258 80.35 -62.03 -52.74
C ARG A 258 79.86 -62.84 -53.95
N GLN A 259 78.84 -62.37 -54.67
CA GLN A 259 78.38 -63.01 -55.91
C GLN A 259 79.45 -62.93 -57.01
N LEU A 260 80.13 -61.79 -57.16
CA LEU A 260 81.26 -61.65 -58.08
C LEU A 260 82.39 -62.60 -57.70
N GLU A 261 82.84 -62.58 -56.45
CA GLU A 261 83.86 -63.50 -55.94
C GLU A 261 83.45 -64.98 -56.12
N ALA A 262 82.17 -65.30 -55.93
CA ALA A 262 81.66 -66.66 -56.14
C ALA A 262 81.69 -67.02 -57.64
N SER A 263 81.28 -66.11 -58.54
CA SER A 263 81.36 -66.33 -59.98
C SER A 263 82.80 -66.46 -60.49
N GLU A 264 83.75 -65.69 -59.92
CA GLU A 264 85.17 -65.83 -60.20
C GLU A 264 85.71 -67.18 -59.70
N ARG A 265 85.31 -67.61 -58.49
CA ARG A 265 85.66 -68.93 -57.96
C ARG A 265 85.06 -70.06 -58.81
N ASP A 266 83.81 -69.93 -59.25
CA ASP A 266 83.15 -70.90 -60.13
C ASP A 266 83.85 -70.96 -61.50
N GLN A 267 84.29 -69.81 -62.04
CA GLN A 267 85.07 -69.76 -63.26
C GLN A 267 86.44 -70.43 -63.07
N GLN A 268 87.15 -70.14 -61.97
CA GLN A 268 88.42 -70.80 -61.64
C GLN A 268 88.23 -72.31 -61.45
N LEU A 269 87.14 -72.75 -60.81
CA LEU A 269 86.78 -74.17 -60.67
C LEU A 269 86.53 -74.82 -62.03
N SER A 270 85.78 -74.16 -62.91
CA SER A 270 85.52 -74.63 -64.27
C SER A 270 86.81 -74.72 -65.09
N GLU A 271 87.69 -73.71 -65.03
CA GLU A 271 89.00 -73.72 -65.66
C GLU A 271 89.89 -74.84 -65.10
N ALA A 272 89.92 -75.04 -63.78
CA ALA A 272 90.64 -76.13 -63.13
C ALA A 272 90.06 -77.52 -63.47
N GLN A 273 88.74 -77.64 -63.64
CA GLN A 273 88.08 -78.85 -64.11
C GLN A 273 88.41 -79.13 -65.58
N GLN A 274 88.42 -78.10 -66.44
CA GLN A 274 88.86 -78.22 -67.83
C GLN A 274 90.33 -78.65 -67.89
N GLN A 275 91.21 -78.02 -67.10
CA GLN A 275 92.62 -78.42 -66.99
C GLN A 275 92.76 -79.86 -66.51
N ASN A 276 92.01 -80.29 -65.49
CA ASN A 276 91.97 -81.69 -65.07
C ASN A 276 91.51 -82.61 -66.20
N SER A 277 90.46 -82.26 -66.95
CA SER A 277 89.99 -83.08 -68.07
C SER A 277 91.02 -83.18 -69.21
N VAL A 278 91.80 -82.12 -69.45
CA VAL A 278 92.90 -82.14 -70.41
C VAL A 278 94.05 -83.00 -69.88
N LEU A 279 94.41 -82.87 -68.61
CA LEU A 279 95.41 -83.71 -67.96
C LEU A 279 95.00 -85.18 -67.92
N GLU A 280 93.72 -85.49 -67.68
CA GLU A 280 93.16 -86.85 -67.74
C GLU A 280 93.24 -87.41 -69.15
N LYS A 281 92.89 -86.61 -70.19
CA LYS A 281 93.07 -87.01 -71.59
C LYS A 281 94.54 -87.22 -71.96
N GLN A 282 95.44 -86.38 -71.46
CA GLN A 282 96.89 -86.54 -71.60
C GLN A 282 97.38 -87.80 -70.89
N HIS A 283 96.89 -88.09 -69.69
CA HIS A 283 97.18 -89.32 -68.96
C HIS A 283 96.65 -90.55 -69.70
N GLN A 284 95.44 -90.49 -70.27
CA GLN A 284 94.88 -91.57 -71.08
C GLN A 284 95.69 -91.81 -72.36
N THR A 285 96.06 -90.76 -73.10
CA THR A 285 96.91 -90.91 -74.29
C THR A 285 98.31 -91.40 -73.96
N LEU A 286 98.91 -90.93 -72.85
CA LEU A 286 100.18 -91.48 -72.35
C LEU A 286 100.03 -92.94 -71.93
N ALA A 287 98.91 -93.33 -71.29
CA ALA A 287 98.63 -94.71 -70.93
C ALA A 287 98.44 -95.60 -72.17
N GLU A 288 97.70 -95.14 -73.18
CA GLU A 288 97.54 -95.81 -74.47
C GLU A 288 98.89 -95.96 -75.20
N GLN A 289 99.73 -94.92 -75.22
CA GLN A 289 101.10 -95.00 -75.76
C GLN A 289 101.97 -96.00 -74.99
N LEU A 290 101.81 -96.09 -73.67
CA LEU A 290 102.52 -97.06 -72.83
C LEU A 290 102.02 -98.49 -73.07
N GLU A 291 100.72 -98.67 -73.31
CA GLU A 291 100.09 -99.95 -73.65
C GLU A 291 100.45 -100.40 -75.08
N GLU A 292 100.54 -99.48 -76.04
CA GLU A 292 101.11 -99.71 -77.37
C GLU A 292 102.60 -100.07 -77.30
N ALA A 293 103.40 -99.35 -76.50
CA ALA A 293 104.81 -99.68 -76.30
C ALA A 293 104.99 -101.05 -75.64
N GLN A 294 104.16 -101.39 -74.65
CA GLN A 294 104.17 -102.69 -73.96
C GLN A 294 103.71 -103.84 -74.89
N SER A 295 102.69 -103.62 -75.71
CA SER A 295 102.22 -104.60 -76.69
C SER A 295 103.20 -104.79 -77.85
N ALA A 296 103.86 -103.73 -78.32
CA ALA A 296 104.96 -103.80 -79.29
C ALA A 296 106.16 -104.60 -78.73
N LEU A 297 106.52 -104.38 -77.45
CA LEU A 297 107.56 -105.15 -76.75
C LEU A 297 107.18 -106.63 -76.60
N LYS A 298 105.92 -106.94 -76.24
CA LYS A 298 105.40 -108.31 -76.21
C LYS A 298 105.43 -108.97 -77.58
N HIS A 299 105.03 -108.25 -78.63
CA HIS A 299 105.08 -108.78 -80.00
C HIS A 299 106.51 -109.04 -80.47
N GLN A 300 107.46 -108.18 -80.09
CA GLN A 300 108.87 -108.40 -80.38
C GLN A 300 109.43 -109.60 -79.62
N ALA A 301 109.07 -109.77 -78.34
CA ALA A 301 109.43 -110.93 -77.54
C ALA A 301 108.85 -112.25 -78.09
N GLN A 302 107.60 -112.24 -78.58
CA GLN A 302 106.98 -113.39 -79.24
C GLN A 302 107.67 -113.74 -80.56
N ARG A 303 108.04 -112.76 -81.39
CA ARG A 303 108.80 -113.02 -82.63
C ARG A 303 110.17 -113.64 -82.35
N HIS A 304 110.83 -113.25 -81.27
CA HIS A 304 112.09 -113.87 -80.85
C HIS A 304 111.89 -115.31 -80.38
N ALA A 305 110.83 -115.59 -79.61
CA ALA A 305 110.49 -116.95 -79.20
C ALA A 305 110.13 -117.86 -80.40
N ASP A 306 109.36 -117.36 -81.36
CA ASP A 306 108.99 -118.11 -82.57
C ASP A 306 110.23 -118.42 -83.44
N GLN A 307 111.16 -117.47 -83.57
CA GLN A 307 112.44 -117.69 -84.28
C GLN A 307 113.33 -118.75 -83.59
N GLU A 308 113.39 -118.76 -82.25
CA GLU A 308 114.13 -119.79 -81.51
C GLU A 308 113.48 -121.18 -81.67
N THR A 309 112.15 -121.27 -81.66
CA THR A 309 111.46 -122.56 -81.89
C THR A 309 111.61 -123.08 -83.32
N ALA A 310 111.63 -122.19 -84.33
CA ALA A 310 111.85 -122.58 -85.73
C ALA A 310 113.27 -123.09 -85.96
N LEU A 311 114.28 -122.49 -85.30
CA LEU A 311 115.66 -122.98 -85.34
C LEU A 311 115.83 -124.31 -84.59
N GLN A 312 115.09 -124.54 -83.50
CA GLN A 312 115.07 -125.82 -82.78
C GLN A 312 114.40 -126.94 -83.59
N GLN A 313 113.29 -126.67 -84.28
CA GLN A 313 112.61 -127.65 -85.15
C GLN A 313 113.45 -128.02 -86.38
N ALA A 314 114.10 -127.04 -87.03
CA ALA A 314 115.02 -127.31 -88.15
C ALA A 314 116.28 -128.09 -87.74
N TRP A 315 116.69 -128.01 -86.47
CA TRP A 315 117.78 -128.81 -85.91
C TRP A 315 117.33 -130.25 -85.58
N GLN A 316 116.09 -130.43 -85.10
CA GLN A 316 115.51 -131.75 -84.82
C GLN A 316 115.26 -132.58 -86.10
N GLU A 317 114.80 -131.97 -87.20
CA GLU A 317 114.61 -132.67 -88.48
C GLU A 317 115.93 -133.15 -89.10
N LYS A 318 117.01 -132.37 -88.98
CA LYS A 318 118.36 -132.78 -89.47
C LYS A 318 118.99 -133.92 -88.66
N LEU A 319 118.62 -134.08 -87.39
CA LEU A 319 119.06 -135.18 -86.53
C LEU A 319 118.29 -136.47 -86.80
N TRP A 320 117.00 -136.38 -87.12
CA TRP A 320 116.15 -137.53 -87.42
C TRP A 320 116.52 -138.18 -88.77
N ALA A 321 116.76 -137.36 -89.81
CA ALA A 321 117.24 -137.84 -91.11
C ALA A 321 118.63 -138.52 -91.07
N ARG A 322 119.42 -138.28 -90.01
CA ARG A 322 120.77 -138.86 -89.84
C ARG A 322 120.80 -140.10 -88.93
N MET A 323 119.78 -140.30 -88.09
CA MET A 323 119.60 -141.55 -87.33
C MET A 323 118.89 -142.63 -88.15
N GLU A 324 117.96 -142.26 -89.04
CA GLU A 324 117.23 -143.23 -89.88
C GLU A 324 118.13 -143.88 -90.94
N ALA A 325 119.15 -143.15 -91.43
CA ALA A 325 120.17 -143.68 -92.36
C ALA A 325 121.19 -144.65 -91.74
N LEU A 326 121.28 -144.73 -90.40
CA LEU A 326 122.22 -145.61 -89.69
C LEU A 326 121.55 -146.85 -89.06
N GLN A 327 120.21 -146.91 -89.01
CA GLN A 327 119.48 -147.94 -88.25
C GLN A 327 118.78 -149.02 -89.11
N GLN A 328 118.78 -148.93 -90.44
CA GLN A 328 118.33 -150.01 -91.33
C GLN A 328 119.46 -150.72 -92.11
N GLN A 329 120.73 -150.49 -91.74
CA GLN A 329 121.88 -151.23 -92.26
C GLN A 329 122.37 -152.40 -91.36
N LEU A 330 121.64 -152.82 -90.31
CA LEU A 330 122.22 -153.73 -89.29
C LEU A 330 121.31 -154.75 -88.59
N ALA A 331 120.22 -155.24 -89.19
CA ALA A 331 119.38 -156.27 -88.53
C ALA A 331 118.70 -157.35 -89.42
N ASP A 332 119.28 -157.72 -90.56
CA ASP A 332 119.00 -158.97 -91.31
C ASP A 332 120.10 -159.13 -92.38
N LEU A 333 120.99 -160.13 -92.44
CA LEU A 333 121.15 -161.46 -91.84
C LEU A 333 122.64 -161.85 -91.88
N PRO A 334 123.11 -162.91 -91.19
CA PRO A 334 124.26 -163.66 -91.67
C PRO A 334 123.87 -165.10 -92.02
N SER A 335 123.70 -165.37 -93.31
CA SER A 335 124.37 -166.48 -94.01
C SER A 335 123.95 -166.55 -95.48
N SER A 336 124.70 -165.90 -96.36
CA SER A 336 125.53 -166.60 -97.36
C SER A 336 126.25 -165.61 -98.26
N LEU A 337 127.59 -165.72 -98.25
CA LEU A 337 128.47 -165.69 -99.43
C LEU A 337 128.40 -164.41 -100.27
N GLU A 338 129.39 -163.54 -100.15
CA GLU A 338 130.51 -163.38 -101.10
C GLU A 338 130.57 -161.85 -101.29
N ASP A 339 131.69 -161.16 -101.37
CA ASP A 339 133.07 -161.49 -101.57
C ASP A 339 133.86 -160.19 -101.31
N LYS A 340 135.15 -160.33 -101.05
CA LYS A 340 136.21 -159.35 -101.38
C LYS A 340 136.15 -157.95 -100.73
N GLN A 341 136.97 -157.61 -99.73
CA GLN A 341 138.43 -157.35 -99.83
C GLN A 341 138.88 -156.61 -101.10
N PRO A 342 139.97 -155.79 -101.09
CA PRO A 342 140.64 -155.09 -99.99
C PRO A 342 141.07 -153.65 -100.42
N SER A 343 142.09 -153.10 -99.75
CA SER A 343 142.99 -152.02 -100.22
C SER A 343 142.48 -150.58 -100.06
N SER A 344 143.29 -149.53 -100.00
CA SER A 344 144.66 -149.26 -99.57
C SER A 344 144.84 -147.75 -99.72
N LYS A 345 145.96 -147.20 -99.24
CA LYS A 345 146.55 -146.00 -99.85
C LYS A 345 146.75 -146.21 -101.37
N ARG A 346 146.72 -145.09 -102.11
CA ARG A 346 146.96 -144.94 -103.56
C ARG A 346 145.89 -145.49 -104.48
#